data_AF-A0A316RS38-F1
#
_entry.id   AF-A0A316RS38-F1
#
_cell.length_a   1.000
_cell.length_b   1.000
_cell.length_c   1.000
_cell.angle_alpha   90.00
_cell.angle_beta   90.00
_cell.angle_gamma   90.00
#
_symmetry.space_group_name_H-M   'P 1'
#
loop_
_entity.id
_entity.type
_entity.pdbx_description
1 polymer ?
#
loop_
_entity_poly.entity_id
_entity_poly.type
_entity_poly.pdbx_seq_one_letter_code
_entity_poly.pdbx_strand_id
1 'polypeptide(L)'
;MGKEARERIEARLGEAGSRGSCFAATEAADLIYLRRLIKKERPRSVFEPYPKLFVKADTWQALDRGARALFIIKGIAELHPHWVFFGPSAALIHGMPVSWKDLRKPYVVTSSSISDAEKAQLVHRSSVKDELCLCQGVRATSPVRTLFDCASRLSFQSALAIADGYARTGGLGAEELCDDIRMRFRGQRGVKRVAAICAHADGRAESGGESIARAVMIQQGFYLPELQTPLPDPIDPAKMFRADFAWESKKGIVLGELDGAKKYTMSGDPLDALRDERIRESRLTAYGHAILRFSYAQLLPRNRTEFVALLEKFGVPRGPKPRFVDGVPVKKTVNYAGWRGMPLLCAFNGLGRHGSNEIEFGYAAAHRIAA
;
A
#
# COMPACT_ATOMS: atom_id res chain seq x y z
N MET A 1 -17.88 39.00 15.76
CA MET A 1 -17.32 37.82 16.44
C MET A 1 -16.11 38.27 17.22
N GLY A 2 -16.14 38.07 18.54
CA GLY A 2 -15.07 38.48 19.45
C GLY A 2 -13.86 37.56 19.40
N LYS A 3 -12.78 38.01 20.03
CA LYS A 3 -11.49 37.31 20.19
C LYS A 3 -11.66 35.87 20.68
N GLU A 4 -12.57 35.65 21.63
CA GLU A 4 -12.88 34.34 22.21
C GLU A 4 -13.37 33.30 21.20
N ALA A 5 -14.24 33.71 20.26
CA ALA A 5 -14.77 32.78 19.25
C ALA A 5 -13.69 32.33 18.25
N ARG A 6 -12.69 33.19 18.00
CA ARG A 6 -11.52 32.85 17.18
C ARG A 6 -10.62 31.86 17.91
N GLU A 7 -10.28 32.14 19.16
CA GLU A 7 -9.43 31.26 19.99
C GLU A 7 -10.07 29.86 20.14
N ARG A 8 -11.40 29.80 20.35
CA ARG A 8 -12.16 28.54 20.38
C ARG A 8 -12.00 27.73 19.09
N ILE A 9 -12.12 28.36 17.93
CA ILE A 9 -12.03 27.68 16.62
C ILE A 9 -10.58 27.23 16.34
N GLU A 10 -9.59 28.05 16.68
CA GLU A 10 -8.18 27.69 16.55
C GLU A 10 -7.81 26.50 17.45
N ALA A 11 -8.38 26.43 18.66
CA ALA A 11 -8.24 25.28 19.57
C ALA A 11 -8.88 24.01 18.98
N ARG A 12 -10.13 24.09 18.51
CA ARG A 12 -10.84 22.95 17.87
C ARG A 12 -10.10 22.43 16.63
N LEU A 13 -9.56 23.32 15.81
CA LEU A 13 -8.73 22.94 14.65
C LEU A 13 -7.43 22.25 15.07
N GLY A 14 -6.79 22.73 16.15
CA GLY A 14 -5.58 22.11 16.70
C GLY A 14 -5.84 20.71 17.27
N GLU A 15 -6.90 20.57 18.07
CA GLU A 15 -7.31 19.30 18.68
C GLU A 15 -7.70 18.24 17.65
N ALA A 16 -8.43 18.62 16.60
CA ALA A 16 -8.75 17.71 15.50
C ALA A 16 -7.47 17.28 14.76
N GLY A 17 -6.57 18.23 14.48
CA GLY A 17 -5.29 17.97 13.84
C GLY A 17 -4.41 16.99 14.62
N SER A 18 -4.32 17.15 15.95
CA SER A 18 -3.54 16.23 16.80
C SER A 18 -4.11 14.82 16.86
N ARG A 19 -5.43 14.64 16.64
CA ARG A 19 -6.07 13.33 16.50
C ARG A 19 -5.95 12.73 15.09
N GLY A 20 -5.33 13.44 14.15
CA GLY A 20 -5.23 13.02 12.77
C GLY A 20 -6.56 13.12 12.01
N SER A 21 -7.41 14.10 12.33
CA SER A 21 -8.73 14.29 11.74
C SER A 21 -8.93 15.74 11.27
N CYS A 22 -9.84 15.94 10.32
CA CYS A 22 -10.41 17.26 10.09
C CYS A 22 -11.36 17.66 11.23
N PHE A 23 -11.44 18.94 11.55
CA PHE A 23 -12.46 19.49 12.43
C PHE A 23 -13.83 19.47 11.73
N ALA A 24 -14.78 18.75 12.33
CA ALA A 24 -16.16 18.66 11.86
C ALA A 24 -17.01 19.81 12.41
N ALA A 25 -17.24 20.85 11.60
CA ALA A 25 -18.02 22.01 12.03
C ALA A 25 -19.53 21.76 11.83
N THR A 26 -20.26 21.59 12.93
CA THR A 26 -21.72 21.39 12.94
C THR A 26 -22.50 22.65 13.29
N GLU A 27 -21.91 23.58 14.05
CA GLU A 27 -22.49 24.87 14.41
C GLU A 27 -22.51 25.84 13.20
N ALA A 28 -23.67 26.47 12.94
CA ALA A 28 -23.81 27.43 11.83
C ALA A 28 -22.84 28.62 11.94
N ALA A 29 -22.59 29.11 13.16
CA ALA A 29 -21.65 30.21 13.42
C ALA A 29 -20.22 29.84 13.02
N ASP A 30 -19.76 28.63 13.37
CA ASP A 30 -18.43 28.13 13.01
C ASP A 30 -18.28 28.00 11.49
N LEU A 31 -19.29 27.44 10.81
CA LEU A 31 -19.30 27.29 9.35
C LEU A 31 -19.19 28.63 8.63
N ILE A 32 -19.97 29.63 9.04
CA ILE A 32 -19.94 30.98 8.46
C ILE A 32 -18.56 31.60 8.67
N TYR A 33 -18.00 31.48 9.87
CA TYR A 33 -16.69 32.03 10.18
C TYR A 33 -15.58 31.39 9.36
N LEU A 34 -15.48 30.06 9.37
CA LEU A 34 -14.41 29.32 8.68
C LEU A 34 -14.44 29.56 7.17
N ARG A 35 -15.62 29.60 6.57
CA ARG A 35 -15.76 29.93 5.13
C ARG A 35 -15.41 31.38 4.82
N ARG A 36 -15.68 32.31 5.75
CA ARG A 36 -15.23 33.71 5.63
C ARG A 36 -13.71 33.80 5.74
N LEU A 37 -13.09 33.03 6.64
CA LEU A 37 -11.65 32.95 6.84
C LEU A 37 -10.96 32.47 5.55
N ILE A 38 -11.45 31.38 4.95
CA ILE A 38 -10.96 30.84 3.66
C ILE A 38 -11.00 31.90 2.54
N LYS A 39 -12.04 32.75 2.51
CA LYS A 39 -12.18 33.80 1.49
C LYS A 39 -11.24 34.99 1.71
N LYS A 40 -10.95 35.33 2.98
CA LYS A 40 -10.24 36.57 3.35
C LYS A 40 -8.72 36.42 3.43
N GLU A 41 -8.19 35.28 3.88
CA GLU A 41 -6.76 35.15 4.15
C GLU A 41 -5.97 34.61 2.95
N ARG A 42 -4.90 35.32 2.56
CA ARG A 42 -3.86 34.89 1.63
C ARG A 42 -2.50 35.00 2.34
N PRO A 43 -1.72 33.90 2.50
CA PRO A 43 -2.01 32.51 2.14
C PRO A 43 -3.18 31.91 2.94
N ARG A 44 -3.87 30.91 2.37
CA ARG A 44 -5.02 30.24 3.01
C ARG A 44 -4.55 29.59 4.32
N SER A 45 -4.98 30.09 5.47
CA SER A 45 -4.66 29.52 6.79
C SER A 45 -5.43 28.24 7.11
N VAL A 46 -6.57 28.03 6.46
CA VAL A 46 -7.46 26.87 6.64
C VAL A 46 -7.94 26.36 5.29
N PHE A 47 -8.13 25.04 5.17
CA PHE A 47 -8.76 24.38 4.04
C PHE A 47 -10.10 23.74 4.44
N GLU A 48 -11.07 23.71 3.53
CA GLU A 48 -12.27 22.87 3.60
C GLU A 48 -12.13 21.72 2.58
N PRO A 49 -11.40 20.63 2.88
CA PRO A 49 -11.15 19.54 1.92
C PRO A 49 -12.39 18.70 1.60
N TYR A 50 -13.41 18.75 2.44
CA TYR A 50 -14.71 18.11 2.26
C TYR A 50 -15.78 19.01 2.91
N PRO A 51 -17.03 19.05 2.41
CA PRO A 51 -18.07 19.89 2.99
C PRO A 51 -18.17 19.75 4.52
N LYS A 52 -18.09 20.88 5.23
CA LYS A 52 -18.14 20.99 6.70
C LYS A 52 -16.90 20.45 7.45
N LEU A 53 -15.87 19.98 6.75
CA LEU A 53 -14.62 19.51 7.35
C LEU A 53 -13.53 20.54 7.11
N PHE A 54 -12.85 20.97 8.18
CA PHE A 54 -11.84 22.01 8.13
C PHE A 54 -10.52 21.55 8.74
N VAL A 55 -9.40 22.07 8.23
CA VAL A 55 -8.06 21.72 8.71
C VAL A 55 -7.11 22.89 8.52
N LYS A 56 -6.17 23.08 9.45
CA LYS A 56 -5.12 24.11 9.32
C LYS A 56 -4.23 23.82 8.10
N ALA A 57 -3.77 24.88 7.45
CA ALA A 57 -3.03 24.77 6.21
C ALA A 57 -1.65 24.14 6.36
N ASP A 58 -0.93 24.47 7.43
CA ASP A 58 0.35 23.87 7.80
C ASP A 58 0.23 22.35 7.96
N THR A 59 -0.78 21.92 8.71
CA THR A 59 -1.11 20.51 8.95
C THR A 59 -1.43 19.85 7.62
N TRP A 60 -2.36 20.41 6.84
CA TRP A 60 -2.78 19.81 5.57
C TRP A 60 -1.65 19.69 4.55
N GLN A 61 -0.78 20.69 4.46
CA GLN A 61 0.34 20.72 3.52
C GLN A 61 1.42 19.71 3.90
N ALA A 62 1.64 19.46 5.18
CA ALA A 62 2.57 18.44 5.67
C ALA A 62 2.10 17.00 5.40
N LEU A 63 0.79 16.76 5.27
CA LEU A 63 0.24 15.43 5.04
C LEU A 63 0.47 14.95 3.60
N ASP A 64 0.84 13.68 3.46
CA ASP A 64 0.75 12.97 2.19
C ASP A 64 -0.71 12.71 1.78
N ARG A 65 -0.90 12.13 0.58
CA ARG A 65 -2.24 11.89 0.04
C ARG A 65 -3.06 10.87 0.83
N GLY A 66 -2.42 9.87 1.44
CA GLY A 66 -3.09 8.84 2.24
C GLY A 66 -3.54 9.39 3.58
N ALA A 67 -2.65 10.12 4.25
CA ALA A 67 -2.96 10.79 5.50
C ALA A 67 -4.08 11.84 5.30
N ARG A 68 -4.05 12.61 4.20
CA ARG A 68 -5.16 13.51 3.82
C ARG A 68 -6.50 12.78 3.67
N ALA A 69 -6.52 11.64 2.99
CA ALA A 69 -7.74 10.84 2.85
C ALA A 69 -8.23 10.31 4.21
N LEU A 70 -7.32 9.88 5.09
CA LEU A 70 -7.66 9.42 6.44
C LEU A 70 -8.22 10.54 7.32
N PHE A 71 -7.67 11.75 7.23
CA PHE A 71 -8.19 12.95 7.90
C PHE A 71 -9.64 13.25 7.51
N ILE A 72 -9.94 13.17 6.20
CA ILE A 72 -11.30 13.33 5.68
C ILE A 72 -12.21 12.21 6.23
N ILE A 73 -11.79 10.95 6.15
CA ILE A 73 -12.56 9.79 6.63
C ILE A 73 -12.91 9.94 8.12
N LYS A 74 -11.94 10.29 8.97
CA LYS A 74 -12.17 10.48 10.41
C LYS A 74 -13.13 11.66 10.68
N GLY A 75 -13.00 12.76 9.95
CA GLY A 75 -13.94 13.88 10.07
C GLY A 75 -15.36 13.52 9.62
N ILE A 76 -15.51 12.71 8.56
CA ILE A 76 -16.82 12.20 8.12
C ILE A 76 -17.42 11.27 9.19
N ALA A 77 -16.61 10.42 9.82
CA ALA A 77 -17.06 9.54 10.90
C ALA A 77 -17.57 10.34 12.12
N GLU A 78 -16.99 11.51 12.40
CA GLU A 78 -17.46 12.41 13.45
C GLU A 78 -18.81 13.07 13.08
N LEU A 79 -18.97 13.52 11.82
CA LEU A 79 -20.25 14.05 11.32
C LEU A 79 -21.36 12.99 11.28
N HIS A 80 -20.98 11.72 11.07
CA HIS A 80 -21.91 10.62 10.87
C HIS A 80 -21.49 9.37 11.68
N PRO A 81 -21.69 9.36 13.02
CA PRO A 81 -21.17 8.29 13.90
C PRO A 81 -21.72 6.88 13.65
N HIS A 82 -22.81 6.77 12.88
CA HIS A 82 -23.45 5.49 12.53
C HIS A 82 -23.07 4.99 11.13
N TRP A 83 -22.37 5.79 10.32
CA TRP A 83 -21.92 5.35 9.00
C TRP A 83 -20.81 4.32 9.13
N VAL A 84 -20.83 3.34 8.24
CA VAL A 84 -19.80 2.29 8.17
C VAL A 84 -19.00 2.48 6.90
N PHE A 85 -17.68 2.60 7.01
CA PHE A 85 -16.79 2.66 5.86
C PHE A 85 -16.54 1.27 5.27
N PHE A 86 -16.44 1.17 3.95
CA PHE A 86 -16.15 -0.09 3.26
C PHE A 86 -15.15 0.12 2.12
N GLY A 87 -14.74 -0.96 1.46
CA GLY A 87 -13.93 -0.87 0.23
C GLY A 87 -12.60 -0.11 0.44
N PRO A 88 -12.16 0.70 -0.53
CA PRO A 88 -10.90 1.46 -0.43
C PRO A 88 -10.77 2.32 0.83
N SER A 89 -11.85 2.92 1.32
CA SER A 89 -11.82 3.70 2.56
C SER A 89 -11.56 2.84 3.79
N ALA A 90 -12.23 1.69 3.90
CA ALA A 90 -11.95 0.73 4.97
C ALA A 90 -10.54 0.13 4.85
N ALA A 91 -10.06 -0.13 3.62
CA ALA A 91 -8.71 -0.66 3.41
C ALA A 91 -7.65 0.32 3.93
N LEU A 92 -7.84 1.62 3.68
CA LEU A 92 -6.96 2.66 4.21
C LEU A 92 -7.03 2.75 5.74
N ILE A 93 -8.23 2.66 6.34
CA ILE A 93 -8.40 2.63 7.81
C ILE A 93 -7.60 1.47 8.43
N HIS A 94 -7.60 0.30 7.78
CA HIS A 94 -6.85 -0.89 8.20
C HIS A 94 -5.35 -0.85 7.88
N GLY A 95 -4.84 0.25 7.31
CA GLY A 95 -3.43 0.37 6.93
C GLY A 95 -3.02 -0.46 5.70
N MET A 96 -3.98 -0.96 4.92
CA MET A 96 -3.71 -1.66 3.67
C MET A 96 -3.31 -0.65 2.58
N PRO A 97 -2.45 -1.01 1.63
CA PRO A 97 -2.01 -0.07 0.60
C PRO A 97 -3.11 0.14 -0.43
N VAL A 98 -3.56 1.39 -0.57
CA VAL A 98 -4.63 1.78 -1.50
C VAL A 98 -4.10 2.77 -2.53
N SER A 99 -4.40 2.52 -3.80
CA SER A 99 -4.05 3.46 -4.87
C SER A 99 -4.83 4.77 -4.75
N TRP A 100 -4.17 5.90 -4.99
CA TRP A 100 -4.78 7.25 -4.91
C TRP A 100 -6.03 7.41 -5.78
N LYS A 101 -6.05 6.75 -6.96
CA LYS A 101 -7.21 6.78 -7.87
C LYS A 101 -8.48 6.22 -7.23
N ASP A 102 -8.32 5.30 -6.27
CA ASP A 102 -9.39 4.57 -5.57
C ASP A 102 -9.81 5.28 -4.26
N LEU A 103 -9.08 6.33 -3.85
CA LEU A 103 -9.36 7.18 -2.67
C LEU A 103 -9.97 8.54 -3.02
N ARG A 104 -10.33 8.80 -4.27
CA ARG A 104 -10.90 10.09 -4.70
C ARG A 104 -12.24 10.43 -4.04
N LYS A 105 -12.98 9.41 -3.61
CA LYS A 105 -14.28 9.53 -2.96
C LYS A 105 -14.33 8.59 -1.76
N PRO A 106 -14.88 9.00 -0.61
CA PRO A 106 -15.12 8.11 0.52
C PRO A 106 -16.17 7.03 0.20
N TYR A 107 -15.98 5.82 0.70
CA TYR A 107 -16.89 4.68 0.54
C TYR A 107 -17.63 4.41 1.85
N VAL A 108 -18.95 4.56 1.86
CA VAL A 108 -19.79 4.49 3.08
C VAL A 108 -21.07 3.67 2.88
N VAL A 109 -21.52 3.00 3.94
CA VAL A 109 -22.81 2.29 4.02
C VAL A 109 -23.77 3.15 4.84
N THR A 110 -24.96 3.41 4.31
CA THR A 110 -26.04 4.13 5.02
C THR A 110 -27.43 3.64 4.57
N SER A 111 -28.44 3.73 5.43
CA SER A 111 -29.80 3.22 5.21
C SER A 111 -30.76 4.20 4.51
N SER A 112 -30.38 5.47 4.38
CA SER A 112 -31.23 6.52 3.82
C SER A 112 -31.34 6.39 2.30
N SER A 113 -32.53 6.59 1.73
CA SER A 113 -32.71 6.90 0.31
C SER A 113 -32.01 8.22 0.01
N ILE A 114 -30.75 8.16 -0.40
CA ILE A 114 -29.90 9.35 -0.48
C ILE A 114 -30.24 10.14 -1.75
N SER A 115 -31.23 11.03 -1.68
CA SER A 115 -31.35 12.17 -2.61
C SER A 115 -30.11 13.10 -2.56
N ASP A 116 -29.23 12.92 -1.57
CA ASP A 116 -27.90 13.53 -1.46
C ASP A 116 -26.75 12.72 -2.10
N ALA A 117 -26.89 11.46 -2.52
CA ALA A 117 -25.75 10.66 -3.02
C ALA A 117 -25.22 11.19 -4.36
N GLU A 118 -26.11 11.76 -5.18
CA GLU A 118 -25.75 12.45 -6.41
C GLU A 118 -25.06 13.80 -6.14
N LYS A 119 -25.23 14.39 -4.94
CA LYS A 119 -24.57 15.63 -4.49
C LYS A 119 -23.29 15.39 -3.68
N ALA A 120 -23.08 14.20 -3.12
CA ALA A 120 -22.20 14.00 -1.96
C ALA A 120 -20.83 13.36 -2.22
N GLN A 121 -20.21 13.50 -3.40
CA GLN A 121 -18.78 13.12 -3.60
C GLN A 121 -18.34 11.75 -2.99
N LEU A 122 -19.25 10.78 -2.89
CA LEU A 122 -19.07 9.53 -2.15
C LEU A 122 -19.54 8.32 -2.96
N VAL A 123 -19.16 7.12 -2.52
CA VAL A 123 -19.65 5.84 -3.03
C VAL A 123 -20.45 5.16 -1.94
N HIS A 124 -21.68 4.74 -2.25
CA HIS A 124 -22.63 4.22 -1.28
C HIS A 124 -23.09 2.78 -1.55
N ARG A 125 -23.43 2.05 -0.48
CA ARG A 125 -24.16 0.78 -0.50
C ARG A 125 -25.25 0.78 0.59
N SER A 126 -26.45 0.29 0.28
CA SER A 126 -27.62 0.33 1.16
C SER A 126 -27.51 -0.54 2.41
N SER A 127 -26.72 -1.61 2.37
CA SER A 127 -26.45 -2.46 3.53
C SER A 127 -25.16 -3.27 3.37
N VAL A 128 -24.54 -3.57 4.50
CA VAL A 128 -23.56 -4.65 4.64
C VAL A 128 -24.03 -5.47 5.84
N LYS A 129 -24.35 -6.75 5.60
CA LYS A 129 -24.65 -7.69 6.68
C LYS A 129 -23.33 -8.29 7.16
N ASP A 130 -23.14 -8.22 8.46
CA ASP A 130 -22.08 -8.85 9.24
C ASP A 130 -20.65 -8.41 8.88
N GLU A 131 -19.70 -8.81 9.73
CA GLU A 131 -18.27 -8.48 9.62
C GLU A 131 -17.99 -6.97 9.65
N LEU A 132 -18.40 -6.33 10.74
CA LEU A 132 -18.07 -4.94 11.06
C LEU A 132 -17.05 -4.90 12.20
N CYS A 133 -16.27 -3.82 12.25
CA CYS A 133 -15.34 -3.55 13.34
C CYS A 133 -15.21 -2.05 13.60
N LEU A 134 -14.70 -1.71 14.78
CA LEU A 134 -14.27 -0.36 15.10
C LEU A 134 -12.74 -0.33 15.00
N CYS A 135 -12.20 0.47 14.08
CA CYS A 135 -10.76 0.59 13.88
C CYS A 135 -10.39 2.07 13.93
N GLN A 136 -9.44 2.44 14.81
CA GLN A 136 -9.05 3.83 15.06
C GLN A 136 -10.24 4.78 15.35
N GLY A 137 -11.25 4.28 16.07
CA GLY A 137 -12.48 5.04 16.39
C GLY A 137 -13.46 5.18 15.22
N VAL A 138 -13.20 4.55 14.06
CA VAL A 138 -14.05 4.61 12.87
C VAL A 138 -14.72 3.25 12.64
N ARG A 139 -16.04 3.26 12.38
CA ARG A 139 -16.78 2.04 12.02
C ARG A 139 -16.45 1.64 10.59
N ALA A 140 -15.97 0.42 10.39
CA ALA A 140 -15.61 -0.09 9.08
C ALA A 140 -15.99 -1.57 8.91
N THR A 141 -16.04 -2.06 7.67
CA THR A 141 -16.01 -3.51 7.41
C THR A 141 -14.76 -4.14 8.01
N SER A 142 -14.85 -5.40 8.46
CA SER A 142 -13.70 -6.17 8.97
C SER A 142 -12.55 -6.20 7.95
N PRO A 143 -11.30 -6.43 8.36
CA PRO A 143 -10.19 -6.53 7.42
C PRO A 143 -10.43 -7.52 6.27
N VAL A 144 -10.95 -8.72 6.56
CA VAL A 144 -11.21 -9.75 5.55
C VAL A 144 -12.40 -9.39 4.64
N ARG A 145 -13.46 -8.80 5.20
CA ARG A 145 -14.58 -8.28 4.40
C ARG A 145 -14.14 -7.15 3.48
N THR A 146 -13.26 -6.29 3.98
CA THR A 146 -12.69 -5.16 3.25
C THR A 146 -11.87 -5.64 2.05
N LEU A 147 -11.00 -6.63 2.26
CA LEU A 147 -10.26 -7.31 1.18
C LEU A 147 -11.23 -7.84 0.12
N PHE A 148 -12.27 -8.58 0.53
CA PHE A 148 -13.27 -9.13 -0.39
C PHE A 148 -14.00 -8.03 -1.19
N ASP A 149 -14.48 -7.00 -0.50
CA ASP A 149 -15.22 -5.89 -1.12
C ASP A 149 -14.37 -5.06 -2.09
N CYS A 150 -13.04 -4.99 -1.86
CA CYS A 150 -12.09 -4.37 -2.77
C CYS A 150 -11.76 -5.27 -3.96
N ALA A 151 -11.30 -6.50 -3.71
CA ALA A 151 -10.83 -7.41 -4.75
C ALA A 151 -11.94 -7.84 -5.73
N SER A 152 -13.19 -7.84 -5.28
CA SER A 152 -14.35 -8.10 -6.13
C SER A 152 -14.62 -7.00 -7.18
N ARG A 153 -14.09 -5.78 -7.00
CA ARG A 153 -14.43 -4.60 -7.82
C ARG A 153 -13.24 -3.86 -8.42
N LEU A 154 -12.10 -3.84 -7.73
CA LEU A 154 -10.91 -3.12 -8.20
C LEU A 154 -10.16 -3.89 -9.29
N SER A 155 -9.33 -3.17 -10.03
CA SER A 155 -8.37 -3.75 -10.98
C SER A 155 -7.45 -4.75 -10.27
N PHE A 156 -6.97 -5.78 -11.00
CA PHE A 156 -6.07 -6.80 -10.44
C PHE A 156 -4.89 -6.21 -9.66
N GLN A 157 -4.28 -5.12 -10.15
CA GLN A 157 -3.13 -4.50 -9.50
C GLN A 157 -3.49 -3.87 -8.14
N SER A 158 -4.56 -3.06 -8.08
CA SER A 158 -5.04 -2.49 -6.81
C SER A 158 -5.50 -3.58 -5.83
N ALA A 159 -6.17 -4.62 -6.35
CA ALA A 159 -6.66 -5.72 -5.53
C ALA A 159 -5.53 -6.56 -4.94
N LEU A 160 -4.47 -6.82 -5.73
CA LEU A 160 -3.29 -7.56 -5.28
C LEU A 160 -2.53 -6.77 -4.22
N ALA A 161 -2.40 -5.45 -4.35
CA ALA A 161 -1.81 -4.62 -3.30
C ALA A 161 -2.54 -4.75 -1.96
N ILE A 162 -3.87 -4.72 -1.98
CA ILE A 162 -4.67 -4.90 -0.76
C ILE A 162 -4.52 -6.33 -0.21
N ALA A 163 -4.47 -7.34 -1.07
CA ALA A 163 -4.26 -8.73 -0.66
C ALA A 163 -2.88 -8.96 -0.03
N ASP A 164 -1.81 -8.40 -0.61
CA ASP A 164 -0.45 -8.44 -0.07
C ASP A 164 -0.38 -7.71 1.28
N GLY A 165 -1.01 -6.54 1.38
CA GLY A 165 -1.12 -5.79 2.63
C GLY A 165 -1.84 -6.58 3.72
N TYR A 166 -2.94 -7.25 3.38
CA TYR A 166 -3.65 -8.13 4.29
C TYR A 166 -2.79 -9.32 4.72
N ALA A 167 -2.14 -10.00 3.77
CA ALA A 167 -1.27 -11.15 4.05
C ALA A 167 -0.11 -10.76 4.98
N ARG A 168 0.48 -9.58 4.76
CA ARG A 168 1.56 -9.03 5.58
C ARG A 168 1.16 -8.80 7.04
N THR A 169 -0.03 -8.26 7.28
CA THR A 169 -0.52 -7.98 8.65
C THR A 169 -1.19 -9.18 9.31
N GLY A 170 -1.84 -10.04 8.51
CA GLY A 170 -2.60 -11.19 8.99
C GLY A 170 -1.77 -12.46 9.15
N GLY A 171 -0.56 -12.51 8.57
CA GLY A 171 0.35 -13.65 8.67
C GLY A 171 -0.10 -14.90 7.89
N LEU A 172 -1.13 -14.78 7.04
CA LEU A 172 -1.62 -15.90 6.23
C LEU A 172 -0.84 -16.02 4.93
N GLY A 173 -0.47 -17.26 4.58
CA GLY A 173 0.05 -17.59 3.27
C GLY A 173 -1.01 -17.44 2.17
N ALA A 174 -0.58 -17.38 0.91
CA ALA A 174 -1.49 -17.20 -0.24
C ALA A 174 -2.57 -18.29 -0.35
N GLU A 175 -2.22 -19.53 -0.02
CA GLU A 175 -3.14 -20.68 -0.09
C GLU A 175 -4.16 -20.63 1.04
N GLU A 176 -3.71 -20.41 2.28
CA GLU A 176 -4.57 -20.25 3.45
C GLU A 176 -5.56 -19.09 3.26
N LEU A 177 -5.09 -17.95 2.76
CA LEU A 177 -5.94 -16.80 2.46
C LEU A 177 -6.98 -17.13 1.38
N CYS A 178 -6.57 -17.85 0.35
CA CYS A 178 -7.46 -18.26 -0.73
C CYS A 178 -8.59 -19.17 -0.22
N ASP A 179 -8.26 -20.12 0.67
CA ASP A 179 -9.23 -21.06 1.22
C ASP A 179 -10.14 -20.42 2.28
N ASP A 180 -9.62 -19.52 3.12
CA ASP A 180 -10.45 -18.70 4.03
C ASP A 180 -11.49 -17.90 3.25
N ILE A 181 -11.09 -17.22 2.18
CA ILE A 181 -12.02 -16.46 1.32
C ILE A 181 -13.11 -17.38 0.73
N ARG A 182 -12.74 -18.57 0.24
CA ARG A 182 -13.70 -19.52 -0.35
C ARG A 182 -14.71 -20.01 0.69
N MET A 183 -14.24 -20.28 1.91
CA MET A 183 -15.07 -20.78 3.00
C MET A 183 -16.02 -19.68 3.51
N ARG A 184 -15.46 -18.53 3.90
CA ARG A 184 -16.18 -17.42 4.53
C ARG A 184 -17.22 -16.77 3.62
N PHE A 185 -16.91 -16.64 2.32
CA PHE A 185 -17.79 -15.99 1.34
C PHE A 185 -18.41 -16.96 0.34
N ARG A 186 -18.58 -18.23 0.73
CA ARG A 186 -19.20 -19.26 -0.11
C ARG A 186 -20.57 -18.80 -0.63
N GLY A 187 -20.79 -18.96 -1.93
CA GLY A 187 -22.05 -18.59 -2.59
C GLY A 187 -22.19 -17.09 -2.91
N GLN A 188 -21.30 -16.22 -2.41
CA GLN A 188 -21.34 -14.80 -2.75
C GLN A 188 -20.77 -14.54 -4.14
N ARG A 189 -21.39 -13.61 -4.88
CA ARG A 189 -20.90 -13.15 -6.18
C ARG A 189 -19.49 -12.58 -6.02
N GLY A 190 -18.57 -13.02 -6.88
CA GLY A 190 -17.18 -12.57 -6.88
C GLY A 190 -16.21 -13.43 -6.08
N VAL A 191 -16.68 -14.40 -5.28
CA VAL A 191 -15.80 -15.25 -4.46
C VAL A 191 -14.70 -15.95 -5.28
N LYS A 192 -15.03 -16.47 -6.47
CA LYS A 192 -14.06 -17.12 -7.36
C LYS A 192 -12.95 -16.16 -7.80
N ARG A 193 -13.33 -14.91 -8.15
CA ARG A 193 -12.40 -13.85 -8.53
C ARG A 193 -11.50 -13.46 -7.35
N VAL A 194 -12.07 -13.20 -6.18
CA VAL A 194 -11.32 -12.79 -4.98
C VAL A 194 -10.34 -13.89 -4.56
N ALA A 195 -10.78 -15.14 -4.51
CA ALA A 195 -9.93 -16.28 -4.21
C ALA A 195 -8.78 -16.41 -5.23
N ALA A 196 -9.06 -16.23 -6.52
CA ALA A 196 -8.03 -16.26 -7.56
C ALA A 196 -6.98 -15.14 -7.37
N ILE A 197 -7.38 -13.95 -6.91
CA ILE A 197 -6.47 -12.84 -6.58
C ILE A 197 -5.62 -13.19 -5.35
N CYS A 198 -6.26 -13.67 -4.28
CA CYS A 198 -5.61 -14.05 -3.03
C CYS A 198 -4.58 -15.17 -3.23
N ALA A 199 -4.80 -16.05 -4.21
CA ALA A 199 -3.84 -17.07 -4.56
C ALA A 199 -2.50 -16.50 -5.07
N HIS A 200 -2.47 -15.26 -5.55
CA HIS A 200 -1.23 -14.55 -5.92
C HIS A 200 -0.67 -13.70 -4.76
N ALA A 201 -1.31 -13.64 -3.59
CA ALA A 201 -0.86 -12.76 -2.50
C ALA A 201 0.55 -13.15 -2.01
N ASP A 202 1.36 -12.15 -1.68
CA ASP A 202 2.67 -12.32 -1.07
C ASP A 202 2.91 -11.17 -0.09
N GLY A 203 2.91 -11.48 1.22
CA GLY A 203 3.06 -10.50 2.29
C GLY A 203 4.44 -9.84 2.36
N ARG A 204 5.43 -10.33 1.60
CA ARG A 204 6.78 -9.75 1.55
C ARG A 204 6.86 -8.46 0.74
N ALA A 205 5.90 -8.17 -0.14
CA ALA A 205 5.84 -6.85 -0.77
C ALA A 205 5.58 -5.79 0.32
N GLU A 206 6.49 -4.84 0.51
CA GLU A 206 6.44 -3.88 1.61
C GLU A 206 5.61 -2.64 1.25
N SER A 207 5.47 -2.33 -0.04
CA SER A 207 4.66 -1.21 -0.53
C SER A 207 3.60 -1.60 -1.55
N GLY A 208 2.54 -0.78 -1.65
CA GLY A 208 1.54 -0.94 -2.70
C GLY A 208 2.12 -0.80 -4.11
N GLY A 209 3.19 -0.02 -4.26
CA GLY A 209 3.92 0.10 -5.51
C GLY A 209 4.59 -1.21 -5.92
N GLU A 210 5.21 -1.91 -4.96
CA GLU A 210 5.82 -3.22 -5.21
C GLU A 210 4.79 -4.26 -5.63
N SER A 211 3.67 -4.35 -4.91
CA SER A 211 2.55 -5.24 -5.27
C SER A 211 1.99 -4.93 -6.66
N ILE A 212 1.90 -3.65 -7.03
CA ILE A 212 1.44 -3.24 -8.36
C ILE A 212 2.47 -3.61 -9.44
N ALA A 213 3.77 -3.44 -9.17
CA ALA A 213 4.84 -3.87 -10.07
C ALA A 213 4.75 -5.39 -10.33
N ARG A 214 4.62 -6.16 -9.25
CA ARG A 214 4.42 -7.61 -9.30
C ARG A 214 3.17 -7.98 -10.08
N ALA A 215 2.04 -7.31 -9.85
CA ALA A 215 0.82 -7.53 -10.61
C ALA A 215 1.03 -7.29 -12.12
N VAL A 216 1.79 -6.25 -12.50
CA VAL A 216 2.15 -5.99 -13.89
C VAL A 216 3.03 -7.11 -14.44
N MET A 217 4.08 -7.54 -13.72
CA MET A 217 4.94 -8.64 -14.13
C MET A 217 4.14 -9.93 -14.40
N ILE A 218 3.23 -10.30 -13.48
CA ILE A 218 2.33 -11.45 -13.63
C ILE A 218 1.52 -11.31 -14.91
N GLN A 219 0.87 -10.17 -15.13
CA GLN A 219 0.03 -9.95 -16.30
C GLN A 219 0.79 -10.01 -17.63
N GLN A 220 2.07 -9.63 -17.61
CA GLN A 220 2.94 -9.64 -18.79
C GLN A 220 3.68 -10.97 -18.99
N GLY A 221 3.51 -11.94 -18.08
CA GLY A 221 4.12 -13.26 -18.17
C GLY A 221 5.62 -13.28 -17.84
N PHE A 222 6.12 -12.28 -17.12
CA PHE A 222 7.48 -12.34 -16.57
C PHE A 222 7.55 -13.32 -15.41
N TYR A 223 8.74 -13.88 -15.21
CA TYR A 223 9.04 -14.67 -14.02
C TYR A 223 8.94 -13.77 -12.80
N LEU A 224 8.33 -14.30 -11.74
CA LEU A 224 8.19 -13.54 -10.51
C LEU A 224 9.54 -13.45 -9.79
N PRO A 225 9.88 -12.26 -9.25
CA PRO A 225 11.08 -12.07 -8.46
C PRO A 225 10.97 -12.74 -7.10
N GLU A 226 12.13 -13.02 -6.51
CA GLU A 226 12.23 -13.14 -5.06
C GLU A 226 12.13 -11.75 -4.43
N LEU A 227 11.25 -11.59 -3.44
CA LEU A 227 10.94 -10.31 -2.83
C LEU A 227 11.79 -10.05 -1.59
N GLN A 228 12.16 -8.79 -1.37
CA GLN A 228 12.88 -8.34 -0.16
C GLN A 228 14.14 -9.16 0.11
N THR A 229 14.86 -9.43 -0.96
CA THR A 229 15.97 -10.37 -1.02
C THR A 229 17.16 -9.83 -0.22
N PRO A 230 17.60 -10.51 0.85
CA PRO A 230 18.68 -10.02 1.72
C PRO A 230 20.05 -10.15 1.07
N LEU A 231 20.90 -9.14 1.27
CA LEU A 231 22.23 -8.99 0.70
C LEU A 231 23.21 -8.49 1.80
N PRO A 232 24.29 -9.21 2.14
CA PRO A 232 25.21 -8.83 3.22
C PRO A 232 26.13 -7.69 2.80
N ASP A 233 26.18 -6.56 3.52
CA ASP A 233 26.98 -5.39 3.15
C ASP A 233 28.42 -5.81 2.79
N PRO A 234 28.93 -5.40 1.62
CA PRO A 234 30.22 -5.87 1.10
C PRO A 234 31.44 -5.40 1.93
N ILE A 235 31.25 -4.46 2.86
CA ILE A 235 32.29 -3.95 3.77
C ILE A 235 32.03 -4.40 5.21
N ASP A 236 30.76 -4.47 5.62
CA ASP A 236 30.36 -4.83 6.98
C ASP A 236 29.36 -6.00 6.95
N PRO A 237 29.82 -7.26 6.90
CA PRO A 237 28.94 -8.42 6.76
C PRO A 237 27.90 -8.60 7.88
N ALA A 238 28.03 -7.88 9.00
CA ALA A 238 27.03 -7.85 10.06
C ALA A 238 25.78 -7.02 9.68
N LYS A 239 25.88 -6.17 8.64
CA LYS A 239 24.77 -5.40 8.09
C LYS A 239 24.19 -6.09 6.87
N MET A 240 22.87 -6.05 6.75
CA MET A 240 22.14 -6.59 5.61
C MET A 240 21.39 -5.49 4.90
N PHE A 241 21.58 -5.38 3.59
CA PHE A 241 20.66 -4.71 2.68
C PHE A 241 19.58 -5.69 2.23
N ARG A 242 18.52 -5.15 1.63
CA ARG A 242 17.48 -5.95 0.96
C ARG A 242 17.15 -5.31 -0.36
N ALA A 243 17.13 -6.08 -1.45
CA ALA A 243 16.61 -5.62 -2.72
C ALA A 243 15.11 -5.88 -2.81
N ASP A 244 14.33 -4.94 -3.36
CA ASP A 244 12.86 -5.12 -3.46
C ASP A 244 12.52 -6.37 -4.28
N PHE A 245 13.27 -6.58 -5.36
CA PHE A 245 13.09 -7.67 -6.31
C PHE A 245 14.44 -8.29 -6.69
N ALA A 246 14.49 -9.61 -6.85
CA ALA A 246 15.64 -10.29 -7.44
C ALA A 246 15.20 -11.35 -8.45
N TRP A 247 15.93 -11.44 -9.57
CA TRP A 247 15.73 -12.47 -10.61
C TRP A 247 17.04 -13.16 -10.96
N GLU A 248 16.96 -14.46 -11.25
CA GLU A 248 17.99 -15.16 -12.01
C GLU A 248 17.76 -14.93 -13.51
N SER A 249 18.72 -14.29 -14.19
CA SER A 249 18.73 -14.07 -15.63
C SER A 249 19.83 -14.90 -16.30
N LYS A 250 19.72 -15.10 -17.61
CA LYS A 250 20.80 -15.73 -18.42
C LYS A 250 22.13 -14.99 -18.33
N LYS A 251 22.09 -13.70 -17.96
CA LYS A 251 23.25 -12.82 -17.83
C LYS A 251 23.77 -12.69 -16.39
N GLY A 252 23.18 -13.41 -15.43
CA GLY A 252 23.47 -13.28 -14.00
C GLY A 252 22.26 -12.78 -13.19
N ILE A 253 22.51 -12.32 -11.97
CA ILE A 253 21.46 -11.82 -11.07
C ILE A 253 21.07 -10.39 -11.48
N VAL A 254 19.77 -10.12 -11.50
CA VAL A 254 19.20 -8.78 -11.66
C VAL A 254 18.51 -8.39 -10.36
N LEU A 255 18.90 -7.25 -9.78
CA LEU A 255 18.26 -6.66 -8.62
C LEU A 255 17.35 -5.53 -9.08
N GLY A 256 16.09 -5.53 -8.66
CA GLY A 256 15.11 -4.51 -8.97
C GLY A 256 14.83 -3.62 -7.76
N GLU A 257 14.82 -2.31 -7.95
CA GLU A 257 14.44 -1.33 -6.94
C GLU A 257 13.28 -0.49 -7.49
N LEU A 258 12.20 -0.38 -6.70
CA LEU A 258 11.14 0.58 -6.99
C LEU A 258 11.47 1.91 -6.33
N ASP A 259 11.71 2.93 -7.15
CA ASP A 259 11.93 4.28 -6.68
C ASP A 259 10.66 4.80 -5.99
N GLY A 260 10.67 4.77 -4.67
CA GLY A 260 9.61 5.33 -3.84
C GLY A 260 9.58 6.84 -3.99
N ALA A 261 8.42 7.41 -4.34
CA ALA A 261 8.18 8.83 -4.18
C ALA A 261 8.12 9.15 -2.66
N LYS A 262 9.29 9.45 -2.09
CA LYS A 262 9.55 9.88 -0.71
C LYS A 262 9.34 8.81 0.37
N LYS A 263 10.42 8.09 0.71
CA LYS A 263 10.66 7.54 2.08
C LYS A 263 11.06 8.64 3.09
N TYR A 264 10.72 9.93 2.87
CA TYR A 264 11.00 11.01 3.84
C TYR A 264 9.96 11.04 4.97
N THR A 265 9.81 9.92 5.66
CA THR A 265 9.01 9.83 6.88
C THR A 265 9.63 8.75 7.75
N MET A 266 10.85 9.01 8.21
CA MET A 266 11.31 8.60 9.52
C MET A 266 12.12 9.79 10.05
N SER A 267 11.87 10.13 11.30
CA SER A 267 12.53 11.17 12.08
C SER A 267 14.04 11.23 11.80
N GLY A 268 14.48 12.25 11.05
CA GLY A 268 15.88 12.46 10.67
C GLY A 268 16.03 13.63 9.70
N ASP A 269 17.24 14.17 9.57
CA ASP A 269 17.56 15.19 8.56
C ASP A 269 17.40 14.57 7.15
N PRO A 270 16.61 15.18 6.24
CA PRO A 270 16.52 14.76 4.84
C PRO A 270 17.88 14.57 4.15
N LEU A 271 18.92 15.31 4.56
CA LEU A 271 20.28 15.12 4.07
C LEU A 271 20.89 13.77 4.48
N ASP A 272 20.61 13.28 5.68
CA ASP A 272 21.14 12.00 6.16
C ASP A 272 20.44 10.83 5.50
N ALA A 273 19.12 10.89 5.31
CA ALA A 273 18.40 9.89 4.52
C ALA A 273 18.92 9.79 3.08
N LEU A 274 19.27 10.94 2.47
CA LEU A 274 19.85 10.97 1.13
C LEU A 274 21.29 10.43 1.09
N ARG A 275 22.08 10.65 2.16
CA ARG A 275 23.41 10.05 2.31
C ARG A 275 23.31 8.54 2.47
N ASP A 276 22.41 8.04 3.30
CA ASP A 276 22.21 6.60 3.52
C ASP A 276 21.76 5.90 2.23
N GLU A 277 20.85 6.51 1.46
CA GLU A 277 20.43 6.00 0.16
C GLU A 277 21.62 5.92 -0.82
N ARG A 278 22.45 6.97 -0.88
CA ARG A 278 23.66 6.96 -1.74
C ARG A 278 24.68 5.90 -1.30
N ILE A 279 24.89 5.72 0.00
CA ILE A 279 25.78 4.68 0.53
C ILE A 279 25.23 3.31 0.14
N ARG A 280 23.94 3.07 0.36
CA ARG A 280 23.26 1.84 -0.05
C ARG A 280 23.43 1.57 -1.55
N GLU A 281 23.20 2.57 -2.40
CA GLU A 281 23.39 2.45 -3.85
C GLU A 281 24.82 2.06 -4.23
N SER A 282 25.81 2.73 -3.63
CA SER A 282 27.22 2.41 -3.84
C SER A 282 27.54 0.97 -3.41
N ARG A 283 26.94 0.50 -2.32
CA ARG A 283 27.13 -0.87 -1.79
C ARG A 283 26.46 -1.92 -2.66
N LEU A 284 25.23 -1.67 -3.12
CA LEU A 284 24.52 -2.58 -4.04
C LEU A 284 25.27 -2.74 -5.36
N THR A 285 25.92 -1.67 -5.85
CA THR A 285 26.71 -1.73 -7.09
C THR A 285 27.96 -2.60 -6.94
N ALA A 286 28.54 -2.67 -5.73
CA ALA A 286 29.76 -3.46 -5.48
C ALA A 286 29.58 -4.97 -5.67
N TYR A 287 28.34 -5.48 -5.64
CA TYR A 287 28.04 -6.88 -5.96
C TYR A 287 28.22 -7.24 -7.45
N GLY A 288 28.35 -6.25 -8.33
CA GLY A 288 28.49 -6.48 -9.77
C GLY A 288 27.24 -7.05 -10.45
N HIS A 289 26.10 -7.02 -9.77
CA HIS A 289 24.81 -7.42 -10.35
C HIS A 289 24.18 -6.28 -11.15
N ALA A 290 23.33 -6.63 -12.11
CA ALA A 290 22.60 -5.63 -12.86
C ALA A 290 21.50 -5.03 -11.97
N ILE A 291 21.50 -3.70 -11.81
CA ILE A 291 20.49 -2.99 -11.01
C ILE A 291 19.46 -2.36 -11.95
N LEU A 292 18.23 -2.88 -11.90
CA LEU A 292 17.07 -2.36 -12.60
C LEU A 292 16.30 -1.42 -11.67
N ARG A 293 16.37 -0.11 -11.93
CA ARG A 293 15.54 0.89 -11.23
C ARG A 293 14.34 1.29 -12.08
N PHE A 294 13.21 1.44 -11.43
CA PHE A 294 12.00 1.95 -12.06
C PHE A 294 11.13 2.68 -11.04
N SER A 295 10.33 3.63 -11.52
CA SER A 295 9.42 4.42 -10.71
C SER A 295 7.99 3.92 -10.82
N TYR A 296 7.16 4.31 -9.85
CA TYR A 296 5.72 4.05 -9.91
C TYR A 296 5.05 4.60 -11.19
N ALA A 297 5.57 5.69 -11.75
CA ALA A 297 5.04 6.29 -12.97
C ALA A 297 5.11 5.33 -14.17
N GLN A 298 6.15 4.49 -14.24
CA GLN A 298 6.33 3.49 -15.30
C GLN A 298 5.37 2.29 -15.15
N LEU A 299 4.75 2.11 -13.98
CA LEU A 299 3.74 1.06 -13.75
C LEU A 299 2.34 1.46 -14.26
N LEU A 300 2.13 2.76 -14.49
CA LEU A 300 0.86 3.30 -14.97
C LEU A 300 0.56 2.81 -16.40
N PRO A 301 -0.72 2.61 -16.77
CA PRO A 301 -1.08 2.08 -18.09
C PRO A 301 -0.44 2.83 -19.28
N ARG A 302 -0.25 4.14 -19.17
CA ARG A 302 0.34 4.98 -20.24
C ARG A 302 1.83 4.72 -20.48
N ASN A 303 2.56 4.30 -19.44
CA ASN A 303 4.02 4.14 -19.47
C ASN A 303 4.47 2.68 -19.30
N ARG A 304 3.51 1.74 -19.18
CA ARG A 304 3.79 0.33 -18.90
C ARG A 304 4.72 -0.33 -19.91
N THR A 305 4.65 0.07 -21.18
CA THR A 305 5.53 -0.43 -22.24
C THR A 305 7.00 -0.17 -21.94
N GLU A 306 7.31 0.96 -21.29
CA GLU A 306 8.68 1.31 -20.88
C GLU A 306 9.17 0.35 -19.78
N PHE A 307 8.37 0.12 -18.75
CA PHE A 307 8.71 -0.85 -17.69
C PHE A 307 8.93 -2.25 -18.25
N VAL A 308 8.08 -2.66 -19.19
CA VAL A 308 8.20 -3.95 -19.87
C VAL A 308 9.49 -4.05 -20.68
N ALA A 309 9.85 -3.01 -21.44
CA ALA A 309 11.07 -2.96 -22.22
C ALA A 309 12.32 -2.96 -21.33
N LEU A 310 12.27 -2.32 -20.15
CA LEU A 310 13.34 -2.37 -19.16
C LEU A 310 13.56 -3.81 -18.66
N LEU A 311 12.50 -4.51 -18.25
CA LEU A 311 12.61 -5.91 -17.81
C LEU A 311 13.26 -6.79 -18.91
N GLU A 312 12.84 -6.63 -20.17
CA GLU A 312 13.44 -7.34 -21.31
C GLU A 312 14.93 -6.99 -21.51
N LYS A 313 15.28 -5.71 -21.46
CA LYS A 313 16.66 -5.23 -21.67
C LYS A 313 17.62 -5.76 -20.60
N PHE A 314 17.16 -5.83 -19.35
CA PHE A 314 17.90 -6.43 -18.23
C PHE A 314 17.88 -7.96 -18.24
N GLY A 315 17.15 -8.58 -19.17
CA GLY A 315 17.12 -10.02 -19.38
C GLY A 315 16.26 -10.78 -18.38
N VAL A 316 15.28 -10.11 -17.74
CA VAL A 316 14.33 -10.77 -16.86
C VAL A 316 13.57 -11.84 -17.65
N PRO A 317 13.59 -13.12 -17.22
CA PRO A 317 12.98 -14.20 -17.99
C PRO A 317 11.46 -14.04 -18.15
N ARG A 318 10.95 -14.56 -19.27
CA ARG A 318 9.52 -14.70 -19.53
C ARG A 318 9.08 -16.14 -19.63
N GLY A 319 7.89 -16.40 -19.11
CA GLY A 319 7.18 -17.64 -19.30
C GLY A 319 6.15 -17.55 -20.42
N PRO A 320 5.33 -18.61 -20.57
CA PRO A 320 4.14 -18.56 -21.39
C PRO A 320 3.24 -17.39 -20.97
N LYS A 321 2.53 -16.80 -21.93
CA LYS A 321 1.53 -15.76 -21.61
C LYS A 321 0.46 -16.35 -20.69
N PRO A 322 0.14 -15.69 -19.56
CA PRO A 322 -0.87 -16.19 -18.63
C PRO A 322 -2.25 -16.17 -19.28
N ARG A 323 -3.09 -17.15 -18.90
CA ARG A 323 -4.51 -17.12 -19.22
C ARG A 323 -5.24 -16.25 -18.20
N PHE A 324 -6.36 -15.66 -18.60
CA PHE A 324 -7.16 -14.79 -17.75
C PHE A 324 -8.58 -15.31 -17.56
N VAL A 325 -9.11 -15.19 -16.35
CA VAL A 325 -10.53 -15.38 -16.03
C VAL A 325 -10.99 -14.18 -15.23
N ASP A 326 -12.06 -13.52 -15.68
CA ASP A 326 -12.58 -12.28 -15.09
C ASP A 326 -11.49 -11.18 -14.90
N GLY A 327 -10.49 -11.13 -15.78
CA GLY A 327 -9.37 -10.18 -15.68
C GLY A 327 -8.33 -10.50 -14.58
N VAL A 328 -8.35 -11.71 -14.02
CA VAL A 328 -7.31 -12.24 -13.11
C VAL A 328 -6.46 -13.28 -13.85
N PRO A 329 -5.12 -13.21 -13.80
CA PRO A 329 -4.24 -14.27 -14.29
C PRO A 329 -4.51 -15.61 -13.58
N VAL A 330 -4.64 -16.71 -14.31
CA VAL A 330 -4.80 -18.05 -13.74
C VAL A 330 -3.46 -18.49 -13.13
N LYS A 331 -3.40 -18.69 -11.81
CA LYS A 331 -2.16 -19.00 -11.06
C LYS A 331 -1.34 -20.14 -11.71
N LYS A 332 -1.98 -21.23 -12.12
CA LYS A 332 -1.31 -22.39 -12.76
C LYS A 332 -0.62 -22.08 -14.09
N THR A 333 -0.95 -20.95 -14.72
CA THR A 333 -0.33 -20.50 -15.99
C THR A 333 0.76 -19.46 -15.79
N VAL A 334 0.95 -18.99 -14.55
CA VAL A 334 1.99 -18.04 -14.17
C VAL A 334 3.22 -18.82 -13.73
N ASN A 335 4.39 -18.41 -14.21
CA ASN A 335 5.63 -19.07 -13.83
C ASN A 335 6.22 -18.44 -12.57
N TYR A 336 6.09 -19.16 -11.46
CA TYR A 336 6.66 -18.82 -10.16
C TYR A 336 8.09 -19.38 -9.98
N ALA A 337 8.55 -20.27 -10.86
CA ALA A 337 9.79 -21.02 -10.71
C ALA A 337 11.04 -20.23 -11.19
N GLY A 338 11.06 -18.91 -10.95
CA GLY A 338 12.13 -18.05 -11.42
C GLY A 338 13.37 -17.98 -10.53
N TRP A 339 13.24 -18.43 -9.29
CA TRP A 339 14.33 -18.48 -8.33
C TRP A 339 14.64 -19.94 -8.01
N ARG A 340 15.81 -20.45 -8.41
CA ARG A 340 16.21 -21.84 -8.12
C ARG A 340 16.91 -21.96 -6.78
N GLY A 341 16.94 -20.89 -5.98
CA GLY A 341 17.42 -20.97 -4.62
C GLY A 341 18.91 -21.27 -4.53
N MET A 342 19.74 -20.79 -5.48
CA MET A 342 21.13 -20.58 -5.07
C MET A 342 21.06 -19.65 -3.85
N PRO A 343 21.53 -20.07 -2.67
CA PRO A 343 21.66 -19.15 -1.56
C PRO A 343 22.53 -18.03 -2.09
N LEU A 344 22.00 -16.81 -2.12
CA LEU A 344 22.75 -15.65 -2.60
C LEU A 344 24.11 -15.55 -1.89
N LEU A 345 24.17 -15.95 -0.62
CA LEU A 345 25.39 -16.15 0.16
C LEU A 345 26.47 -16.98 -0.56
N CYS A 346 26.10 -18.03 -1.30
CA CYS A 346 27.05 -18.86 -2.06
C CYS A 346 27.49 -18.20 -3.38
N ALA A 347 26.65 -17.38 -4.01
CA ALA A 347 26.99 -16.65 -5.22
C ALA A 347 27.87 -15.41 -4.94
N PHE A 348 27.87 -14.91 -3.69
CA PHE A 348 28.66 -13.75 -3.27
C PHE A 348 30.07 -14.06 -2.78
N ASN A 349 30.38 -15.33 -2.48
CA ASN A 349 31.74 -15.77 -2.13
C ASN A 349 32.61 -15.99 -3.39
N GLY A 350 32.77 -14.95 -4.20
CA GLY A 350 33.76 -14.86 -5.28
C GLY A 350 35.22 -14.84 -4.79
N LEU A 351 35.54 -15.46 -3.65
CA LEU A 351 36.89 -15.80 -3.23
C LEU A 351 37.08 -17.29 -3.51
N GLY A 352 38.13 -17.60 -4.28
CA GLY A 352 38.30 -18.87 -4.98
C GLY A 352 38.12 -20.13 -4.16
N ARG A 353 37.83 -21.23 -4.88
CA ARG A 353 37.84 -22.60 -4.38
C ARG A 353 39.10 -22.86 -3.53
N HIS A 354 38.96 -22.81 -2.21
CA HIS A 354 39.85 -23.50 -1.29
C HIS A 354 39.08 -24.02 -0.10
N GLY A 355 39.22 -25.32 0.12
CA GLY A 355 39.12 -25.96 1.44
C GLY A 355 37.74 -25.97 2.05
N SER A 356 37.09 -27.13 1.94
CA SER A 356 36.13 -27.65 2.92
C SER A 356 36.40 -27.18 4.34
N ASN A 357 35.42 -26.51 4.95
CA ASN A 357 35.09 -26.66 6.37
C ASN A 357 33.59 -26.36 6.51
N GLU A 358 32.85 -27.37 6.93
CA GLU A 358 31.46 -27.25 7.37
C GLU A 358 31.39 -26.20 8.49
N ILE A 359 30.59 -25.16 8.26
CA ILE A 359 30.12 -24.29 9.34
C ILE A 359 28.61 -24.46 9.36
N GLU A 360 28.13 -25.31 10.26
CA GLU A 360 26.72 -25.40 10.64
C GLU A 360 26.26 -24.05 11.21
N PHE A 361 25.34 -23.37 10.52
CA PHE A 361 24.56 -22.29 11.12
C PHE A 361 23.17 -22.82 11.48
N GLY A 362 22.97 -23.07 12.78
CA GLY A 362 21.68 -23.41 13.36
C GLY A 362 20.68 -22.27 13.23
N TYR A 363 19.50 -22.58 12.67
CA TYR A 363 18.33 -21.72 12.71
C TYR A 363 17.82 -21.62 14.15
N ALA A 364 18.05 -20.48 14.82
CA ALA A 364 17.34 -20.12 16.03
C ALA A 364 16.08 -19.32 15.66
N ALA A 365 14.93 -19.99 15.71
CA ALA A 365 13.62 -19.35 15.70
C ALA A 365 13.47 -18.47 16.94
N ALA A 366 13.28 -17.16 16.76
CA ALA A 366 12.91 -16.25 17.84
C ALA A 366 11.42 -15.90 17.71
N HIS A 367 10.70 -16.26 18.77
CA HIS A 367 9.27 -16.20 18.96
C HIS A 367 8.68 -14.78 18.98
N ARG A 368 7.38 -14.76 18.64
CA ARG A 368 6.34 -13.81 19.06
C ARG A 368 6.61 -13.16 20.42
N ILE A 369 6.38 -11.85 20.53
CA ILE A 369 5.70 -11.29 21.70
C ILE A 369 4.65 -10.28 21.22
N ALA A 370 3.42 -10.57 21.63
CA ALA A 370 2.26 -9.68 21.57
C ALA A 370 2.28 -8.72 22.75
N ALA A 371 1.81 -7.49 22.53
CA ALA A 371 1.05 -6.68 23.48
C ALA A 371 0.24 -5.65 22.68
#